data_AF-A0A8J4PEW8-F1
#
_entry.id   AF-A0A8J4PEW8-F1
#
_cell.length_a   1.000
_cell.length_b   1.000
_cell.length_c   1.000
_cell.angle_alpha   90.00
_cell.angle_beta   90.00
_cell.angle_gamma   90.00
#
_symmetry.space_group_name_H-M   'P 1'
#
loop_
_entity.id
_entity.type
_entity.pdbx_description
1 polymer ?
#
loop_
_entity_poly.entity_id
_entity_poly.type
_entity_poly.pdbx_seq_one_letter_code
_entity_poly.pdbx_strand_id
1 'polypeptide(L)'
;GIVEEEIEDVLQQLHQEQTQNPEETLFSQTVHQKNDRCIDQKEIDEEDVCPSCQEVLKKMLPITYCRLNNSCGNNVHITCMKIWAVHQGELENDSVVVSTVQR
;
A
#
# COMPACT_ATOMS: atom_id res chain seq x y z
N GLY A 1 9.03 19.93 -11.93
CA GLY A 1 8.77 18.52 -11.65
C GLY A 1 10.03 17.78 -11.99
N ILE A 2 10.40 16.78 -11.20
CA ILE A 2 11.48 15.86 -11.57
C ILE A 2 11.05 15.11 -12.83
N VAL A 3 11.95 15.00 -13.79
CA VAL A 3 11.72 14.31 -15.07
C VAL A 3 11.69 12.81 -14.81
N GLU A 4 10.97 12.03 -15.62
CA GLU A 4 10.86 10.57 -15.47
C GLU A 4 12.23 9.88 -15.36
N GLU A 5 13.24 10.38 -16.09
CA GLU A 5 14.63 9.92 -16.01
C GLU A 5 15.27 10.15 -14.63
N GLU A 6 15.02 11.31 -14.01
CA GLU A 6 15.50 11.60 -12.65
C GLU A 6 14.81 10.71 -11.61
N ILE A 7 13.56 10.27 -11.86
CA ILE A 7 12.85 9.32 -11.02
C ILE A 7 13.49 7.93 -11.13
N GLU A 8 13.79 7.47 -12.34
CA GLU A 8 14.45 6.18 -12.58
C GLU A 8 15.84 6.11 -11.95
N ASP A 9 16.64 7.18 -12.07
CA ASP A 9 17.96 7.28 -11.46
C ASP A 9 17.91 7.20 -9.93
N VAL A 10 16.95 7.90 -9.30
CA VAL A 10 16.74 7.84 -7.84
C VAL A 10 16.30 6.44 -7.40
N LEU A 11 15.40 5.79 -8.15
CA LEU A 11 14.97 4.42 -7.86
C LEU A 11 16.14 3.42 -7.98
N GLN A 12 17.01 3.59 -8.98
CA GLN A 12 18.19 2.72 -9.13
C GLN A 12 19.21 2.91 -8.01
N GLN A 13 19.44 4.14 -7.53
CA GLN A 13 20.33 4.39 -6.40
C GLN A 13 19.85 3.71 -5.12
N LEU A 14 18.54 3.75 -4.83
CA LEU A 14 17.96 3.12 -3.64
C LEU A 14 18.12 1.58 -3.65
N HIS A 15 17.98 0.94 -4.81
CA HIS A 15 18.21 -0.51 -4.95
C HIS A 15 19.69 -0.90 -4.77
N GLN A 16 20.63 -0.02 -5.12
CA GLN A 16 22.07 -0.25 -4.91
C GLN A 16 22.46 -0.15 -3.43
N GLU A 17 21.76 0.66 -2.64
CA GLU A 17 21.99 0.77 -1.19
C GLU A 17 21.33 -0.38 -0.40
N GLN A 18 20.19 -0.91 -0.87
CA GLN A 18 19.49 -2.04 -0.24
C GLN A 18 20.17 -3.40 -0.45
N THR A 19 20.97 -3.57 -1.52
CA THR A 19 21.62 -4.85 -1.83
C THR A 19 22.78 -5.23 -0.90
N GLN A 20 23.08 -4.43 0.13
CA GLN A 20 23.97 -4.83 1.24
C GLN A 20 23.24 -5.36 2.48
N ASN A 21 21.92 -5.57 2.46
CA ASN A 21 21.20 -6.19 3.57
C ASN A 21 20.13 -7.18 3.05
N PRO A 22 20.29 -8.50 3.24
CA PRO A 22 19.35 -9.48 2.70
C PRO A 22 18.14 -9.62 3.63
N GLU A 23 17.14 -8.77 3.47
CA GLU A 23 15.76 -9.03 3.94
C GLU A 23 14.72 -8.58 2.90
N GLU A 24 14.85 -9.08 1.67
CA GLU A 24 13.75 -9.10 0.72
C GLU A 24 12.73 -10.17 1.14
N THR A 25 11.77 -9.78 1.97
CA THR A 25 10.61 -10.63 2.25
C THR A 25 9.42 -10.17 1.43
N LEU A 26 9.34 -10.72 0.20
CA LEU A 26 8.14 -11.25 -0.43
C LEU A 26 6.84 -10.46 -0.20
N PHE A 27 6.47 -9.64 -1.19
CA PHE A 27 5.07 -9.25 -1.44
C PHE A 27 4.29 -10.49 -1.96
N SER A 28 4.15 -11.48 -1.08
CA SER A 28 3.32 -12.64 -1.34
C SER A 28 1.87 -12.23 -1.20
N GLN A 29 1.20 -12.19 -2.35
CA GLN A 29 -0.23 -12.31 -2.50
C GLN A 29 -0.76 -13.38 -1.54
N THR A 30 -1.31 -12.94 -0.41
CA THR A 30 -2.15 -13.74 0.47
C THR A 30 -3.44 -12.98 0.71
N VAL A 31 -4.19 -12.83 -0.38
CA VAL A 31 -5.62 -12.58 -0.30
C VAL A 31 -6.23 -13.81 0.36
N HIS A 32 -7.14 -13.58 1.31
CA HIS A 32 -7.91 -14.61 2.03
C HIS A 32 -7.18 -15.44 3.10
N GLN A 33 -6.70 -14.78 4.16
CA GLN A 33 -6.85 -15.37 5.49
C GLN A 33 -7.45 -14.34 6.44
N LYS A 34 -8.66 -14.66 6.92
CA LYS A 34 -9.33 -14.02 8.05
C LYS A 34 -8.50 -14.32 9.29
N ASN A 35 -7.35 -13.67 9.40
CA ASN A 35 -6.51 -13.76 10.57
C ASN A 35 -7.17 -12.88 11.63
N ASP A 36 -7.89 -13.50 12.55
CA ASP A 36 -8.37 -12.91 13.82
C ASP A 36 -7.18 -12.58 14.76
N ARG A 37 -6.06 -12.14 14.21
CA ARG A 37 -4.96 -11.51 14.95
C ARG A 37 -5.35 -10.03 15.03
N CYS A 38 -5.83 -9.61 16.19
CA CYS A 38 -6.21 -8.23 16.44
C CYS A 38 -4.98 -7.34 16.19
N ILE A 39 -5.01 -6.59 15.08
CA ILE A 39 -4.03 -5.53 14.82
C ILE A 39 -4.59 -4.30 15.51
N ASP A 40 -3.82 -3.79 16.47
CA ASP A 40 -4.18 -2.57 17.18
C ASP A 40 -3.97 -1.37 16.26
N GLN A 41 -4.97 -0.50 16.23
CA GLN A 41 -4.87 0.79 15.56
C GLN A 41 -3.82 1.62 16.30
N LYS A 42 -2.87 2.20 15.56
CA LYS A 42 -1.91 3.14 16.15
C LYS A 42 -2.64 4.38 16.68
N GLU A 43 -2.13 4.96 17.76
CA GLU A 43 -2.60 6.27 18.23
C GLU A 43 -2.43 7.33 17.14
N ILE A 44 -3.29 8.36 17.17
CA ILE A 44 -3.31 9.43 16.17
C ILE A 44 -2.86 10.73 16.82
N ASP A 45 -1.69 11.22 16.43
CA ASP A 45 -1.18 12.54 16.82
C ASP A 45 -1.76 13.67 15.95
N GLU A 46 -1.57 14.93 16.36
CA GLU A 46 -2.04 16.12 15.63
C GLU A 46 -1.32 16.33 14.30
N GLU A 47 -0.07 15.89 14.20
CA GLU A 47 0.77 16.01 13.02
C GLU A 47 0.71 14.76 12.13
N ASP A 48 -0.01 13.70 12.55
CA ASP A 48 -0.05 12.48 11.76
C ASP A 48 -0.71 12.70 10.41
N VAL A 49 -0.10 12.13 9.38
CA VAL A 49 -0.45 12.33 7.98
C VAL A 49 -0.96 11.04 7.37
N CYS A 50 -2.02 11.12 6.56
CA CYS A 50 -2.50 9.97 5.81
C CYS A 50 -1.47 9.55 4.75
N PRO A 51 -1.01 8.29 4.72
CA PRO A 51 -0.02 7.83 3.75
C PRO A 51 -0.53 7.81 2.31
N SER A 52 -1.85 7.89 2.10
CA SER A 52 -2.46 7.85 0.76
C SER A 52 -2.56 9.23 0.10
N CYS A 53 -2.87 10.28 0.84
CA CYS A 53 -3.07 11.63 0.30
C CYS A 53 -2.10 12.68 0.82
N GLN A 54 -1.23 12.32 1.78
CA GLN A 54 -0.27 13.21 2.43
C GLN A 54 -0.90 14.41 3.15
N GLU A 55 -2.17 14.32 3.52
CA GLU A 55 -2.86 15.31 4.35
C GLU A 55 -2.99 14.87 5.80
N VAL A 56 -3.03 15.84 6.72
CA VAL A 56 -3.18 15.58 8.17
C VAL A 56 -4.45 14.80 8.46
N LEU A 57 -4.33 13.74 9.25
CA LEU A 57 -5.42 12.82 9.58
C LEU A 57 -6.60 13.54 10.25
N LYS A 58 -6.32 14.38 11.26
CA LYS A 58 -7.36 15.08 12.03
C LYS A 58 -8.13 16.14 11.23
N LYS A 59 -7.66 16.56 10.05
CA LYS A 59 -8.37 17.52 9.19
C LYS A 59 -9.61 16.92 8.51
N MET A 60 -9.65 15.59 8.35
CA MET A 60 -10.76 14.90 7.70
C MET A 60 -11.19 13.68 8.52
N LEU A 61 -12.37 13.78 9.13
CA LEU A 61 -13.02 12.67 9.81
C LEU A 61 -14.10 12.07 8.88
N PRO A 62 -14.38 10.75 8.97
CA PRO A 62 -13.81 9.78 9.90
C PRO A 62 -12.51 9.12 9.39
N ILE A 63 -11.71 8.63 10.34
CA ILE A 63 -10.44 7.92 10.11
C ILE A 63 -10.66 6.41 10.30
N THR A 64 -9.98 5.60 9.51
CA THR A 64 -9.89 4.14 9.62
C THR A 64 -8.43 3.71 9.70
N TYR A 65 -8.15 2.41 9.80
CA TYR A 65 -6.79 1.90 9.82
C TYR A 65 -6.62 0.67 8.93
N CYS A 66 -5.38 0.43 8.49
CA CYS A 66 -5.05 -0.72 7.66
C CYS A 66 -4.96 -2.01 8.48
N ARG A 67 -5.70 -3.04 8.04
CA ARG A 67 -5.76 -4.39 8.65
C ARG A 67 -5.12 -5.50 7.80
N LEU A 68 -4.56 -5.16 6.64
CA LEU A 68 -4.19 -6.18 5.64
C LEU A 68 -2.91 -6.94 5.97
N ASN A 69 -1.92 -6.28 6.56
CA ASN A 69 -0.67 -6.92 6.98
C ASN A 69 -0.60 -6.89 8.50
N ASN A 70 -0.17 -8.00 9.12
CA ASN A 70 -0.02 -8.21 10.56
C ASN A 70 0.85 -7.17 11.31
N SER A 71 1.40 -6.17 10.60
CA SER A 71 2.27 -5.11 11.11
C SER A 71 1.86 -3.69 10.70
N CYS A 72 0.79 -3.48 9.94
CA CYS A 72 0.50 -2.14 9.40
C CYS A 72 -0.05 -1.18 10.46
N GLY A 73 -1.30 -1.35 10.89
CA GLY A 73 -1.94 -0.54 11.94
C GLY A 73 -2.03 0.97 11.64
N ASN A 74 -1.59 1.41 10.45
CA ASN A 74 -1.50 2.81 10.09
C ASN A 74 -2.88 3.40 9.84
N ASN A 75 -3.05 4.64 10.30
CA ASN A 75 -4.27 5.40 10.15
C ASN A 75 -4.37 6.01 8.74
N VAL A 76 -5.58 5.96 8.17
CA VAL A 76 -5.89 6.38 6.81
C VAL A 76 -7.27 7.03 6.82
N HIS A 77 -7.48 8.11 6.06
CA HIS A 77 -8.83 8.64 5.88
C HIS A 77 -9.76 7.60 5.27
N ILE A 78 -11.02 7.56 5.69
CA ILE A 78 -11.98 6.59 5.15
C ILE A 78 -12.15 6.71 3.63
N THR A 79 -12.06 7.93 3.09
CA THR A 79 -12.18 8.23 1.66
C THR A 79 -11.02 7.64 0.89
N CYS A 80 -9.79 7.84 1.37
CA CYS A 80 -8.59 7.25 0.80
C CYS A 80 -8.63 5.72 0.82
N MET A 81 -9.07 5.11 1.93
CA MET A 81 -9.23 3.66 2.02
C MET A 81 -10.28 3.12 1.02
N LYS A 82 -11.37 3.86 0.79
CA LYS A 82 -12.38 3.47 -0.21
C LYS A 82 -11.82 3.48 -1.63
N ILE A 83 -11.11 4.55 -2.01
CA ILE A 83 -10.48 4.67 -3.33
C ILE A 83 -9.48 3.53 -3.54
N TRP A 84 -8.66 3.26 -2.52
CA TRP A 84 -7.72 2.14 -2.54
C TRP A 84 -8.42 0.79 -2.74
N ALA A 85 -9.52 0.54 -2.03
CA ALA A 85 -10.29 -0.70 -2.18
C ALA A 85 -10.92 -0.86 -3.57
N VAL A 86 -11.40 0.24 -4.18
CA VAL A 86 -11.93 0.22 -5.56
C VAL A 86 -10.83 -0.17 -6.54
N HIS A 87 -9.68 0.50 -6.48
CA HIS A 87 -8.56 0.21 -7.37
C HIS A 87 -8.02 -1.21 -7.21
N GLN A 88 -7.95 -1.74 -5.98
CA GLN A 88 -7.54 -3.14 -5.79
C GLN A 88 -8.51 -4.12 -6.45
N GLY A 89 -9.82 -3.88 -6.34
CA GLY A 89 -10.82 -4.69 -7.03
C GLY A 89 -10.70 -4.59 -8.56
N GLU A 90 -10.38 -3.42 -9.10
CA GLU A 90 -10.14 -3.24 -10.54
C GLU A 90 -8.88 -4.01 -11.01
N LEU A 91 -7.78 -3.93 -10.25
CA LEU A 91 -6.52 -4.62 -10.56
C LEU A 91 -6.64 -6.15 -10.54
N GLU A 92 -7.50 -6.72 -9.68
CA GLU A 92 -7.78 -8.16 -9.68
C GLU A 92 -8.45 -8.62 -10.99
N ASN A 93 -9.29 -7.76 -11.59
CA ASN A 93 -10.03 -8.07 -12.82
C ASN A 93 -9.20 -7.87 -14.11
N ASP A 94 -8.21 -6.98 -14.10
CA ASP A 94 -7.30 -6.75 -15.23
C ASP A 94 -6.25 -7.86 -15.44
N SER A 95 -6.14 -8.81 -14.50
CA SER A 95 -5.18 -9.92 -14.56
C SER A 95 -5.60 -11.07 -15.49
N VAL A 96 -6.81 -11.06 -16.05
CA VAL A 96 -7.27 -12.11 -16.99
C VAL A 96 -6.76 -11.84 -18.39
N VAL A 97 -5.46 -12.04 -18.60
CA VAL A 97 -4.92 -12.32 -19.93
C VAL A 97 -5.40 -13.70 -20.37
N VAL A 98 -6.55 -13.76 -21.05
CA VAL A 98 -7.02 -14.97 -21.74
C VAL A 98 -5.98 -15.34 -22.78
N SER A 99 -5.07 -16.25 -22.42
CA SER A 99 -4.18 -16.90 -23.37
C SER A 99 -4.99 -17.95 -24.14
N THR A 100 -5.68 -17.52 -25.19
CA THR A 100 -6.35 -18.44 -26.11
C THR A 100 -5.27 -19.17 -26.92
N VAL A 101 -4.95 -20.41 -26.54
CA VAL A 101 -4.16 -21.31 -27.40
C VAL A 101 -5.07 -21.77 -28.53
N GLN A 102 -4.89 -21.18 -29.72
CA GLN A 102 -5.52 -21.64 -30.95
C GLN A 102 -4.87 -22.97 -31.38
N ARG A 103 -5.70 -23.99 -31.55
CA ARG A 103 -5.33 -25.35 -32.00
C ARG A 103 -5.04 -25.40 -33.50
#